data_AF-A0A534C2N5-F1
#
_entry.id   AF-A0A534C2N5-F1
#
_cell.length_a   1.000
_cell.length_b   1.000
_cell.length_c   1.000
_cell.angle_alpha   90.00
_cell.angle_beta   90.00
_cell.angle_gamma   90.00
#
_symmetry.space_group_name_H-M   'P 1'
#
loop_
_entity.id
_entity.type
_entity.pdbx_description
1 polymer ?
#
loop_
_entity_poly.entity_id
_entity_poly.type
_entity_poly.pdbx_seq_one_letter_code
_entity_poly.pdbx_strand_id
1 'polypeptide(L)'
;MNIRSKVTTLVATLFVALGVTAFLVARYVLMPSFAALEHSEAEVAMRRIQFALDRTFAQLALSVASWGNWTDAWRFAEDHNQTFAAEQVTAAGLRNLNVSTLIFSDPSGHFIASATLDLQTDQPLDLDFTARRALTPDFPWRANFREGRRVQGFV
;
A
#
# COMPACT_ATOMS: atom_id res chain seq x y z
N MET A 1 9.55 55.13 49.39
CA MET A 1 9.59 53.84 48.66
C MET A 1 11.04 53.35 48.62
N ASN A 2 11.34 52.19 49.19
CA ASN A 2 12.71 51.71 49.43
C ASN A 2 13.38 51.20 48.15
N ILE A 3 14.69 51.41 48.00
CA ILE A 3 15.47 51.04 46.80
C ILE A 3 15.30 49.55 46.40
N ARG A 4 15.12 48.68 47.40
CA ARG A 4 14.93 47.23 47.21
C ARG A 4 13.68 46.92 46.38
N SER A 5 12.54 47.58 46.64
CA SER A 5 11.30 47.28 45.91
C SER A 5 11.40 47.69 44.44
N LYS A 6 12.08 48.81 44.13
CA LYS A 6 12.31 49.24 42.74
C LYS A 6 13.14 48.24 41.94
N VAL A 7 14.22 47.73 42.54
CA VAL A 7 15.08 46.73 41.89
C VAL A 7 14.33 45.42 41.67
N THR A 8 13.60 44.94 42.67
CA THR A 8 12.80 43.70 42.54
C THR A 8 11.74 43.82 41.45
N THR A 9 11.02 44.95 41.38
CA THR A 9 10.03 45.18 40.32
C THR A 9 10.69 45.21 38.94
N LEU A 10 11.82 45.92 38.79
CA LEU A 10 12.52 46.01 37.51
C LEU A 10 13.00 44.64 37.01
N VAL A 11 13.59 43.84 37.90
CA VAL A 11 14.03 42.47 37.58
C VAL A 11 12.84 41.59 37.22
N ALA A 12 11.75 41.65 37.97
CA ALA A 12 10.53 40.89 37.67
C ALA A 12 9.96 41.28 36.29
N THR A 13 9.87 42.58 35.98
CA THR A 13 9.41 43.06 34.67
C THR A 13 10.32 42.58 33.54
N LEU A 14 11.64 42.58 33.74
CA LEU A 14 12.59 42.06 32.75
C LEU A 14 12.36 40.56 32.48
N PHE A 15 12.19 39.75 33.53
CA PHE A 15 11.89 38.33 33.35
C PHE A 15 10.57 38.10 32.60
N VAL A 16 9.53 38.87 32.92
CA VAL A 16 8.27 38.81 32.18
C VAL A 16 8.47 39.18 30.71
N ALA A 17 9.22 40.25 30.43
CA ALA A 17 9.50 40.68 29.06
C ALA A 17 10.26 39.62 28.25
N LEU A 18 11.26 38.98 28.87
CA LEU A 18 12.00 37.87 28.25
C LEU A 18 11.11 36.65 28.01
N GLY A 19 10.28 36.27 28.99
CA GLY A 19 9.35 35.16 28.87
C GLY A 19 8.32 35.37 27.76
N VAL A 20 7.75 36.58 27.68
CA VAL A 20 6.82 36.96 26.60
C VAL A 20 7.54 36.92 25.26
N THR A 21 8.74 37.49 25.16
CA THR A 21 9.51 37.48 23.90
C THR A 21 9.81 36.05 23.44
N ALA A 22 10.28 35.19 24.35
CA ALA A 22 10.55 33.79 24.05
C ALA A 22 9.28 33.04 23.60
N PHE A 23 8.15 33.28 24.27
CA PHE A 23 6.86 32.71 23.89
C PHE A 23 6.42 33.18 22.49
N LEU A 24 6.56 34.46 22.18
CA LEU A 24 6.22 35.01 20.86
C LEU A 24 7.10 34.39 19.78
N VAL A 25 8.41 34.27 20.00
CA VAL A 25 9.33 33.60 19.05
C VAL A 25 8.95 32.13 18.86
N ALA A 26 8.68 31.42 19.96
CA ALA A 26 8.24 30.02 19.89
C ALA A 26 6.95 29.86 19.09
N ARG A 27 5.97 30.74 19.32
CA ARG A 27 4.63 30.66 18.73
C ARG A 27 4.60 31.09 17.27
N TYR A 28 5.29 32.18 16.91
CA TYR A 28 5.16 32.82 15.61
C TYR A 28 6.30 32.49 14.64
N VAL A 29 7.43 31.98 15.14
CA VAL A 29 8.59 31.65 14.30
C VAL A 29 8.83 30.14 14.31
N LEU A 30 9.11 29.55 15.47
CA LEU A 30 9.52 28.15 15.57
C LEU A 30 8.40 27.17 15.19
N MET A 31 7.23 27.28 15.82
CA MET A 31 6.12 26.34 15.61
C MET A 31 5.66 26.27 14.13
N PRO A 32 5.42 27.40 13.42
CA PRO A 32 5.05 27.35 12.02
C PRO A 32 6.14 26.75 11.12
N SER A 33 7.43 27.03 11.41
CA SER A 33 8.54 26.45 10.65
C SER A 33 8.62 24.94 10.80
N PHE A 34 8.43 24.41 12.02
CA PHE A 34 8.37 22.97 12.23
C PHE A 34 7.16 22.33 11.54
N ALA A 35 5.98 22.94 11.66
CA ALA A 35 4.77 22.44 10.99
C ALA A 35 4.93 22.40 9.45
N ALA A 36 5.59 23.42 8.86
CA ALA A 36 5.89 23.44 7.44
C ALA A 36 6.88 22.33 7.03
N LEU A 37 7.90 22.07 7.86
CA LEU A 37 8.85 21.00 7.62
C LEU A 37 8.18 19.63 7.72
N GLU A 38 7.40 19.39 8.77
CA GLU A 38 6.63 18.15 8.97
C GLU A 38 5.68 17.89 7.78
N HIS A 39 4.99 18.93 7.29
CA HIS A 39 4.13 18.80 6.12
C HIS A 39 4.92 18.41 4.86
N SER A 40 6.05 19.05 4.61
CA SER A 40 6.94 18.72 3.49
C SER A 40 7.47 17.28 3.60
N GLU A 41 7.88 16.85 4.78
CA GLU A 41 8.34 15.48 5.03
C GLU A 41 7.21 14.45 4.82
N ALA A 42 6.00 14.74 5.30
CA ALA A 42 4.82 13.91 5.09
C ALA A 42 4.49 13.76 3.60
N GLU A 43 4.59 14.84 2.82
CA GLU A 43 4.42 14.77 1.37
C GLU A 43 5.49 13.92 0.68
N VAL A 44 6.76 14.07 1.08
CA VAL A 44 7.86 13.26 0.54
C VAL A 44 7.66 11.79 0.87
N ALA A 45 7.25 11.47 2.11
CA ALA A 45 6.93 10.11 2.52
C ALA A 45 5.77 9.53 1.70
N MET A 46 4.71 10.31 1.47
CA MET A 46 3.57 9.88 0.65
C MET A 46 4.01 9.58 -0.80
N ARG A 47 4.82 10.47 -1.41
CA ARG A 47 5.38 10.24 -2.76
C ARG A 47 6.24 8.98 -2.81
N ARG A 48 7.05 8.71 -1.79
CA ARG A 48 7.86 7.48 -1.70
C ARG A 48 6.99 6.22 -1.64
N ILE A 49 5.90 6.25 -0.87
CA ILE A 49 4.93 5.15 -0.82
C ILE A 49 4.31 4.93 -2.20
N GLN A 50 3.88 6.00 -2.87
CA GLN A 50 3.32 5.91 -4.22
C GLN A 50 4.32 5.27 -5.20
N PHE A 51 5.57 5.72 -5.23
CA PHE A 51 6.60 5.11 -6.08
C PHE A 51 6.86 3.63 -5.77
N ALA A 52 6.84 3.25 -4.49
CA ALA A 52 6.98 1.84 -4.11
C ALA A 52 5.81 1.01 -4.63
N LEU A 53 4.58 1.51 -4.51
CA LEU A 53 3.37 0.85 -5.00
C LEU A 53 3.37 0.73 -6.54
N ASP A 54 3.71 1.79 -7.25
CA ASP A 54 3.81 1.80 -8.71
C ASP A 54 4.83 0.76 -9.20
N ARG A 55 5.97 0.64 -8.52
CA ARG A 55 6.98 -0.37 -8.81
C ARG A 55 6.45 -1.79 -8.58
N THR A 56 5.73 -2.02 -7.49
CA THR A 56 5.11 -3.31 -7.19
C THR A 56 4.06 -3.67 -8.25
N PHE A 57 3.21 -2.73 -8.65
CA PHE A 57 2.24 -2.96 -9.73
C PHE A 57 2.91 -3.27 -11.06
N ALA A 58 3.97 -2.54 -11.42
CA ALA A 58 4.73 -2.82 -12.64
C ALA A 58 5.33 -4.24 -12.63
N GLN A 59 5.87 -4.67 -11.48
CA GLN A 59 6.40 -6.04 -11.33
C GLN A 59 5.30 -7.10 -11.47
N LEU A 60 4.15 -6.90 -10.82
CA LEU A 60 3.00 -7.80 -10.94
C LEU A 60 2.48 -7.86 -12.39
N ALA A 61 2.41 -6.72 -13.08
CA ALA A 61 1.98 -6.66 -14.47
C ALA A 61 2.91 -7.44 -15.40
N LEU A 62 4.22 -7.37 -15.20
CA LEU A 62 5.20 -8.17 -15.96
C LEU A 62 5.03 -9.67 -15.70
N SER A 63 4.84 -10.08 -14.44
CA SER A 63 4.57 -11.47 -14.08
C SER A 63 3.28 -11.97 -14.75
N VAL A 64 2.17 -11.26 -14.57
CA VAL A 64 0.87 -11.65 -15.15
C VAL A 64 0.91 -11.68 -16.67
N ALA A 65 1.56 -10.72 -17.32
CA ALA A 65 1.72 -10.73 -18.78
C ALA A 65 2.53 -11.93 -19.27
N SER A 66 3.56 -12.35 -18.51
CA SER A 66 4.37 -13.52 -18.84
C SER A 66 3.56 -14.82 -18.73
N TRP A 67 2.75 -14.94 -17.67
CA TRP A 67 1.86 -16.09 -17.49
C TRP A 67 0.71 -16.10 -18.50
N GLY A 68 0.13 -14.95 -18.84
CA GLY A 68 -0.93 -14.84 -19.83
C GLY A 68 -0.47 -15.15 -21.26
N ASN A 69 0.79 -14.89 -21.59
CA ASN A 69 1.38 -15.23 -22.89
C ASN A 69 1.92 -16.66 -22.95
N TRP A 70 2.00 -17.36 -21.81
CA TRP A 70 2.53 -18.72 -21.78
C TRP A 70 1.46 -19.70 -22.28
N THR A 71 1.75 -20.36 -23.40
CA THR A 71 0.84 -21.29 -24.08
C THR A 71 0.22 -22.35 -23.16
N ASP A 72 0.98 -22.93 -22.23
CA ASP A 72 0.45 -23.98 -21.35
C ASP A 72 -0.50 -23.41 -20.29
N ALA A 73 -0.23 -22.21 -19.77
CA ALA A 73 -1.13 -21.50 -18.87
C ALA A 73 -2.42 -21.08 -19.59
N TRP A 74 -2.33 -20.69 -20.88
CA TRP A 74 -3.50 -20.40 -21.71
C TRP A 74 -4.32 -21.67 -21.98
N ARG A 75 -3.68 -22.79 -22.33
CA ARG A 75 -4.37 -24.08 -22.51
C ARG A 75 -5.06 -24.54 -21.22
N PHE A 76 -4.38 -24.40 -20.08
CA PHE A 76 -4.96 -24.69 -18.77
C PHE A 76 -6.24 -23.89 -18.50
N ALA A 77 -6.29 -22.63 -18.92
CA ALA A 77 -7.49 -21.81 -18.78
C ALA A 77 -8.68 -22.29 -19.66
N GLU A 78 -8.42 -23.08 -20.71
CA GLU A 78 -9.44 -23.65 -21.60
C GLU A 78 -9.81 -25.10 -21.20
N ASP A 79 -8.81 -25.95 -20.96
CA ASP A 79 -8.97 -27.39 -20.72
C ASP A 79 -9.11 -27.78 -19.25
N HIS A 80 -8.83 -26.84 -18.34
CA HIS A 80 -8.83 -27.04 -16.88
C HIS A 80 -7.97 -28.24 -16.43
N ASN A 81 -6.85 -28.48 -17.12
CA ASN A 81 -5.97 -29.60 -16.86
C ASN A 81 -5.42 -29.59 -15.42
N GLN A 82 -5.90 -30.54 -14.60
CA GLN A 82 -5.55 -30.70 -13.20
C GLN A 82 -4.04 -30.94 -12.98
N THR A 83 -3.33 -31.53 -13.96
CA THR A 83 -1.88 -31.75 -13.87
C THR A 83 -1.13 -30.42 -13.83
N PHE A 84 -1.52 -29.45 -14.68
CA PHE A 84 -0.90 -28.13 -14.67
C PHE A 84 -1.10 -27.42 -13.33
N ALA A 85 -2.32 -27.46 -12.79
CA ALA A 85 -2.60 -26.87 -11.48
C ALA A 85 -1.75 -27.51 -10.36
N ALA A 86 -1.62 -28.84 -10.36
CA ALA A 86 -0.85 -29.59 -9.37
C ALA A 86 0.67 -29.32 -9.45
N GLU A 87 1.19 -28.97 -10.62
CA GLU A 87 2.62 -28.69 -10.83
C GLU A 87 2.96 -27.20 -10.67
N GLN A 88 2.13 -26.31 -11.23
CA GLN A 88 2.44 -24.90 -11.38
C GLN A 88 1.72 -23.99 -10.36
N VAL A 89 0.51 -24.35 -9.93
CA VAL A 89 -0.32 -23.55 -9.01
C VAL A 89 -0.11 -24.07 -7.58
N THR A 90 1.16 -24.03 -7.15
CA THR A 90 1.62 -24.61 -5.87
C THR A 90 2.24 -23.55 -4.96
N ALA A 91 2.44 -23.89 -3.68
CA ALA A 91 3.17 -23.05 -2.73
C ALA A 91 4.57 -22.67 -3.23
N ALA A 92 5.28 -23.60 -3.91
CA ALA A 92 6.58 -23.32 -4.52
C ALA A 92 6.47 -22.32 -5.68
N GLY A 93 5.43 -22.45 -6.52
CA GLY A 93 5.14 -21.49 -7.58
C GLY A 93 4.90 -20.07 -7.05
N LEU A 94 4.08 -19.95 -5.98
CA LEU A 94 3.82 -18.67 -5.31
C LEU A 94 5.09 -18.00 -4.79
N ARG A 95 6.02 -18.76 -4.19
CA ARG A 95 7.31 -18.23 -3.73
C ARG A 95 8.19 -17.76 -4.87
N ASN A 96 8.27 -18.54 -5.96
CA ASN A 96 9.06 -18.16 -7.13
C ASN A 96 8.55 -16.87 -7.77
N LEU A 97 7.23 -16.65 -7.76
CA LEU A 97 6.61 -15.41 -8.21
C LEU A 97 6.67 -14.28 -7.17
N ASN A 98 7.03 -14.61 -5.93
CA ASN A 98 6.97 -13.72 -4.77
C ASN A 98 5.58 -13.07 -4.61
N VAL A 99 4.52 -13.87 -4.73
CA VAL A 99 3.13 -13.45 -4.54
C VAL A 99 2.43 -14.35 -3.54
N SER A 100 1.60 -13.77 -2.68
CA SER A 100 0.81 -14.54 -1.71
C SER A 100 -0.41 -15.21 -2.32
N THR A 101 -0.84 -14.79 -3.51
CA THR A 101 -2.04 -15.32 -4.14
C THR A 101 -1.88 -15.32 -5.66
N LEU A 102 -2.29 -16.43 -6.28
CA LEU A 102 -2.42 -16.59 -7.71
C LEU A 102 -3.82 -17.13 -8.01
N ILE A 103 -4.53 -16.51 -8.95
CA ILE A 103 -5.86 -16.94 -9.36
C ILE A 103 -5.91 -17.00 -10.89
N PHE A 104 -6.39 -18.13 -11.39
CA PHE A 104 -6.87 -18.28 -12.75
C PHE A 104 -8.38 -18.14 -12.74
N SER A 105 -8.93 -17.31 -13.62
CA SER A 105 -10.37 -17.13 -13.74
C SER A 105 -10.81 -17.14 -15.19
N ASP A 106 -12.07 -17.53 -15.41
CA ASP A 106 -12.73 -17.34 -16.69
C ASP A 106 -13.09 -15.85 -16.93
N PRO A 107 -13.51 -15.45 -18.14
CA PRO A 107 -13.93 -14.08 -18.42
C PRO A 107 -15.16 -13.62 -17.62
N SER A 108 -15.95 -14.55 -17.07
CA SER A 108 -17.11 -14.23 -16.22
C SER A 108 -16.72 -13.90 -14.76
N GLY A 109 -15.47 -14.17 -14.39
CA GLY A 109 -14.91 -13.98 -13.05
C GLY A 109 -15.01 -15.20 -12.15
N HIS A 110 -15.37 -16.39 -12.65
CA HIS A 110 -15.29 -17.64 -11.88
C HIS A 110 -13.86 -18.14 -11.81
N PHE A 111 -13.45 -18.62 -10.64
CA PHE A 111 -12.11 -19.14 -10.42
C PHE A 111 -12.00 -20.57 -10.93
N ILE A 112 -11.04 -20.76 -11.83
CA ILE A 112 -10.64 -22.05 -12.39
C ILE A 112 -9.71 -22.75 -11.41
N ALA A 113 -8.71 -22.02 -10.92
CA ALA A 113 -7.79 -22.47 -9.89
C ALA A 113 -7.27 -21.28 -9.08
N SER A 114 -6.92 -21.55 -7.83
CA SER A 114 -6.35 -20.55 -6.94
C SER A 114 -5.36 -21.19 -6.00
N ALA A 115 -4.26 -20.51 -5.71
CA ALA A 115 -3.37 -20.85 -4.63
C ALA A 115 -3.14 -19.63 -3.75
N THR A 116 -3.07 -19.85 -2.45
CA THR A 116 -2.85 -18.84 -1.42
C THR A 116 -1.82 -19.32 -0.41
N LEU A 117 -0.88 -18.46 -0.07
CA LEU A 117 0.16 -18.74 0.92
C LEU A 117 0.63 -17.44 1.56
N ASP A 118 0.68 -17.42 2.89
CA ASP A 118 1.48 -16.41 3.57
C ASP A 118 2.97 -16.74 3.39
N LEU A 119 3.68 -15.88 2.65
CA LEU A 119 5.09 -16.07 2.33
C LEU A 119 6.01 -16.00 3.56
N GLN A 120 5.53 -15.47 4.69
CA GLN A 120 6.30 -15.33 5.93
C GLN A 120 6.12 -16.53 6.87
N THR A 121 4.88 -17.00 7.02
CA THR A 121 4.52 -18.02 8.02
C THR A 121 4.30 -19.41 7.44
N ASP A 122 4.25 -19.53 6.11
CA ASP A 122 3.94 -20.75 5.38
C ASP A 122 2.55 -21.32 5.65
N GLN A 123 1.67 -20.51 6.23
CA GLN A 123 0.29 -20.89 6.49
C GLN A 123 -0.62 -20.48 5.33
N PRO A 124 -1.76 -21.18 5.15
CA PRO A 124 -2.82 -20.71 4.28
C PRO A 124 -3.25 -19.31 4.71
N LEU A 125 -3.24 -18.37 3.77
CA LEU A 125 -3.71 -17.02 4.01
C LEU A 125 -5.24 -17.00 3.89
N ASP A 126 -5.94 -16.70 4.98
CA ASP A 126 -7.40 -16.58 4.98
C ASP A 126 -7.81 -15.21 4.43
N LEU A 127 -8.13 -15.19 3.13
CA LEU A 127 -8.62 -14.00 2.43
C LEU A 127 -10.06 -14.25 2.00
N ASP A 128 -11.00 -13.41 2.44
CA ASP A 128 -12.41 -13.49 2.04
C ASP A 128 -12.57 -13.52 0.51
N PHE A 129 -11.72 -12.80 -0.23
CA PHE A 129 -11.77 -12.78 -1.69
C PHE A 129 -11.36 -14.11 -2.35
N THR A 130 -10.49 -14.91 -1.73
CA THR A 130 -10.02 -16.21 -2.26
C THR A 130 -10.83 -17.38 -1.71
N ALA A 131 -11.51 -17.19 -0.57
CA ALA A 131 -12.47 -18.15 -0.04
C ALA A 131 -13.70 -18.31 -0.97
N ARG A 132 -13.99 -17.30 -1.78
CA ARG A 132 -15.06 -17.30 -2.78
C ARG A 132 -14.60 -18.04 -4.05
N ARG A 133 -15.55 -18.66 -4.76
CA ARG A 133 -15.31 -19.32 -6.06
C ARG A 133 -15.36 -18.39 -7.26
N ALA A 134 -15.65 -17.09 -7.05
CA ALA A 134 -15.76 -16.10 -8.10
C ALA A 134 -15.59 -14.69 -7.55
N LEU A 135 -15.19 -13.76 -8.42
CA LEU A 135 -15.28 -12.32 -8.13
C LEU A 135 -16.73 -11.93 -7.86
N THR A 136 -16.93 -10.96 -6.97
CA THR A 136 -18.28 -10.46 -6.67
C THR A 136 -18.86 -9.69 -7.85
N PRO A 137 -20.20 -9.63 -8.02
CA PRO A 137 -20.82 -8.90 -9.12
C PRO A 137 -20.47 -7.40 -9.16
N ASP A 138 -20.24 -6.82 -8.00
CA ASP A 138 -19.82 -5.44 -7.76
C ASP A 138 -18.30 -5.24 -7.80
N PHE A 139 -17.51 -6.29 -8.12
CA PHE A 139 -16.06 -6.14 -8.19
C PHE A 139 -15.68 -5.10 -9.25
N PRO A 140 -14.90 -4.05 -8.90
CA PRO A 140 -14.73 -2.86 -9.73
C PRO A 140 -14.22 -3.11 -11.16
N TRP A 141 -13.48 -4.20 -11.34
CA TRP A 141 -12.88 -4.55 -12.62
C TRP A 141 -13.52 -5.76 -13.29
N ARG A 142 -14.61 -6.31 -12.78
CA ARG A 142 -15.21 -7.54 -13.35
C ARG A 142 -15.59 -7.39 -14.82
N ALA A 143 -16.10 -6.23 -15.23
CA ALA A 143 -16.42 -5.95 -16.63
C ALA A 143 -15.16 -5.97 -17.53
N ASN A 144 -14.00 -5.57 -16.99
CA ASN A 144 -12.76 -5.49 -17.75
C ASN A 144 -12.23 -6.86 -18.17
N PHE A 145 -12.49 -7.91 -17.36
CA PHE A 145 -12.16 -9.30 -17.73
C PHE A 145 -12.89 -9.74 -19.00
N ARG A 146 -14.15 -9.32 -19.17
CA ARG A 146 -14.96 -9.62 -20.36
C ARG A 146 -14.55 -8.80 -21.57
N GLU A 147 -14.25 -7.51 -21.36
CA GLU A 147 -13.94 -6.57 -22.43
C GLU A 147 -12.48 -6.60 -22.86
N GLY A 148 -11.60 -7.31 -22.13
CA GLY A 148 -10.16 -7.31 -22.37
C GLY A 148 -9.50 -5.95 -22.13
N ARG A 149 -10.14 -5.06 -21.36
CA ARG A 149 -9.60 -3.73 -21.05
C ARG A 149 -8.57 -3.83 -19.93
N ARG A 150 -7.40 -3.25 -20.17
CA ARG A 150 -6.35 -3.15 -19.15
C ARG A 150 -6.72 -2.05 -18.15
N VAL A 151 -6.63 -2.35 -16.87
CA VAL A 151 -6.79 -1.38 -15.77
C VAL A 151 -5.66 -1.59 -14.76
N GLN A 152 -5.21 -0.50 -14.15
CA GLN A 152 -4.13 -0.46 -13.17
C GLN A 152 -4.47 0.56 -12.08
N GLY A 153 -4.00 0.33 -10.86
CA GLY A 153 -4.18 1.22 -9.71
C GLY A 153 -5.01 0.61 -8.59
N PHE A 154 -5.29 1.41 -7.56
CA PHE A 154 -6.24 1.06 -6.50
C PHE A 154 -7.65 1.52 -6.88
N VAL A 155 -8.66 0.82 -6.36
CA VAL A 155 -10.07 1.25 -6.39
C VAL A 155 -10.43 1.90 -5.07
#